data_AF-A0A939YET1-F1
#
_entry.id   AF-A0A939YET1-F1
#
_cell.length_a   1.000
_cell.length_b   1.000
_cell.length_c   1.000
_cell.angle_alpha   90.00
_cell.angle_beta   90.00
_cell.angle_gamma   90.00
#
_symmetry.space_group_name_H-M   'P 1'
#
loop_
_entity.id
_entity.type
_entity.pdbx_description
1 polymer ?
#
loop_
_entity_poly.entity_id
_entity_poly.type
_entity_poly.pdbx_seq_one_letter_code
_entity_poly.pdbx_strand_id
1 'polypeptide(L)'
;MYKEINKLDDYINRLNVRLINYESNKESLEDKVFRRFLDLAIVPTICNNDDYDVGYQFVDMYKLKEWDVNMDFIISLSLYNSRRINGIKFFPMMDYVKELGVQMYEEDPYGDIEYNYREEMFVLTNNPSYYGASTILYDDMLRSVRNFFRSDYYLIPSSLHEVIVYSAEYKEIDPEYIKILIKLVNSHVWSEKQILSNNLYLYSSVKDIIEIA
;
A
#
# COMPACT_ATOMS: atom_id res chain seq x y z
N MET A 1 12.07 4.69 -43.94
CA MET A 1 12.68 4.73 -42.60
C MET A 1 11.55 4.46 -41.62
N TYR A 2 11.34 3.19 -41.28
CA TYR A 2 10.27 2.80 -40.37
C TYR A 2 10.60 3.37 -38.99
N LYS A 3 9.69 4.13 -38.38
CA LYS A 3 9.77 4.42 -36.94
C LYS A 3 9.79 3.06 -36.25
N GLU A 4 10.88 2.72 -35.58
CA GLU A 4 10.86 1.64 -34.61
C GLU A 4 9.70 1.96 -33.66
N ILE A 5 8.65 1.15 -33.70
CA ILE A 5 7.56 1.24 -32.73
C ILE A 5 8.22 0.93 -31.40
N ASN A 6 8.16 1.88 -30.46
CA ASN A 6 8.67 1.62 -29.13
C ASN A 6 7.81 0.51 -28.54
N LYS A 7 8.40 -0.68 -28.33
CA LYS A 7 7.69 -1.86 -27.80
C LYS A 7 7.05 -1.60 -26.44
N LEU A 8 7.48 -0.56 -25.72
CA LEU A 8 6.84 -0.10 -24.49
C LEU A 8 5.40 0.38 -24.71
N ASP A 9 5.09 1.00 -25.85
CA ASP A 9 3.78 1.62 -26.13
C ASP A 9 2.62 0.62 -25.97
N ASP A 10 2.86 -0.65 -26.29
CA ASP A 10 1.90 -1.75 -26.13
C ASP A 10 1.57 -2.06 -24.65
N TYR A 11 2.41 -1.62 -23.71
CA TYR A 11 2.32 -1.93 -22.29
C TYR A 11 2.05 -0.71 -21.41
N ILE A 12 2.24 0.52 -21.91
CA ILE A 12 2.15 1.76 -21.09
C ILE A 12 0.89 1.76 -20.23
N ASN A 13 -0.29 1.53 -20.81
CA ASN A 13 -1.56 1.60 -20.07
C ASN A 13 -1.83 0.40 -19.15
N ARG A 14 -0.98 -0.63 -19.19
CA ARG A 14 -1.06 -1.84 -18.36
C ARG A 14 -0.04 -1.86 -17.24
N LEU A 15 0.92 -0.93 -17.26
CA LEU A 15 1.92 -0.77 -16.22
C LEU A 15 1.27 -0.26 -14.94
N ASN A 16 1.52 -1.00 -13.87
CA ASN A 16 1.11 -0.71 -12.52
C ASN A 16 2.30 -0.85 -11.56
N VAL A 17 2.09 -0.51 -10.30
CA VAL A 17 3.02 -0.71 -9.20
C VAL A 17 2.40 -1.60 -8.13
N ARG A 18 3.24 -2.39 -7.47
CA ARG A 18 2.89 -3.13 -6.27
C ARG A 18 3.93 -2.90 -5.20
N LEU A 19 3.48 -2.99 -3.95
CA LEU A 19 4.36 -3.13 -2.80
C LEU A 19 4.32 -4.58 -2.33
N ILE A 20 5.50 -5.14 -2.10
CA ILE A 20 5.68 -6.47 -1.50
C ILE A 20 6.79 -6.40 -0.45
N ASN A 21 6.78 -7.34 0.50
CA ASN A 21 7.89 -7.47 1.43
C ASN A 21 9.16 -7.87 0.68
N TYR A 22 10.27 -7.17 0.90
CA TYR A 22 11.50 -7.45 0.15
C TYR A 22 12.19 -8.73 0.59
N GLU A 23 12.31 -8.98 1.90
CA GLU A 23 13.08 -10.13 2.39
C GLU A 23 12.39 -11.44 2.00
N SER A 24 11.07 -11.54 2.14
CA SER A 24 10.33 -12.75 1.74
C SER A 24 10.23 -12.94 0.21
N ASN A 25 10.55 -11.92 -0.59
CA ASN A 25 10.52 -11.98 -2.06
C ASN A 25 11.89 -11.83 -2.70
N LYS A 26 12.98 -11.89 -1.94
CA LYS A 26 14.33 -11.60 -2.43
C LYS A 26 14.74 -12.47 -3.62
N GLU A 27 14.40 -13.76 -3.58
CA GLU A 27 14.68 -14.71 -4.66
C GLU A 27 13.84 -14.41 -5.91
N SER A 28 12.55 -14.08 -5.75
CA SER A 28 11.68 -13.76 -6.89
C SER A 28 11.97 -12.40 -7.54
N LEU A 29 12.79 -11.58 -6.89
CA LEU A 29 13.20 -10.24 -7.33
C LEU A 29 14.57 -10.18 -8.02
N GLU A 30 15.33 -11.28 -8.07
CA GLU A 30 16.74 -11.29 -8.53
C GLU A 30 16.93 -10.67 -9.93
N ASP A 31 16.02 -10.97 -10.87
CA ASP A 31 16.05 -10.50 -12.25
C ASP A 31 14.94 -9.47 -12.56
N LYS A 32 14.29 -8.92 -11.52
CA LYS A 32 13.15 -8.01 -11.65
C LYS A 32 13.53 -6.57 -11.44
N VAL A 33 12.74 -5.68 -12.03
CA VAL A 33 12.80 -4.24 -11.77
C VAL A 33 12.17 -3.98 -10.40
N PHE A 34 12.94 -3.40 -9.47
CA PHE A 34 12.39 -2.94 -8.20
C PHE A 34 13.21 -1.79 -7.60
N ARG A 35 12.59 -1.05 -6.69
CA ARG A 35 13.27 -0.07 -5.82
C ARG A 35 12.94 -0.36 -4.37
N ARG A 36 13.94 -0.32 -3.48
CA ARG A 36 13.71 -0.49 -2.04
C ARG A 36 12.91 0.68 -1.48
N PHE A 37 11.98 0.37 -0.59
CA PHE A 37 11.21 1.34 0.18
C PHE A 37 11.04 0.78 1.59
N LEU A 38 11.80 1.30 2.56
CA LEU A 38 11.91 0.70 3.90
C LEU A 38 12.25 -0.79 3.80
N ASP A 39 11.50 -1.66 4.47
CA ASP A 39 11.58 -3.12 4.37
C ASP A 39 10.80 -3.71 3.18
N LEU A 40 10.18 -2.87 2.34
CA LEU A 40 9.42 -3.27 1.15
C LEU A 40 10.22 -3.10 -0.15
N ALA A 41 9.64 -3.62 -1.23
CA ALA A 41 10.05 -3.40 -2.60
C ALA A 41 8.89 -2.80 -3.40
N ILE A 42 9.19 -1.71 -4.12
CA ILE A 42 8.33 -1.11 -5.14
C ILE A 42 8.59 -1.86 -6.45
N VAL A 43 7.60 -2.59 -6.95
CA VAL A 43 7.76 -3.48 -8.10
C VAL A 43 6.78 -3.10 -9.21
N PRO A 44 7.28 -2.66 -10.38
CA PRO A 44 6.46 -2.48 -11.57
C PRO A 44 5.87 -3.81 -12.05
N THR A 45 4.59 -3.79 -12.41
CA THR A 45 3.88 -4.96 -12.95
C THR A 45 3.14 -4.62 -14.23
N ILE A 46 3.01 -5.59 -15.12
CA ILE A 46 2.11 -5.53 -16.28
C ILE A 46 0.86 -6.33 -15.93
N CYS A 47 -0.32 -5.70 -15.97
CA CYS A 47 -1.59 -6.38 -15.73
C CYS A 47 -2.26 -6.77 -17.05
N ASN A 48 -2.78 -8.00 -17.14
CA ASN A 48 -3.53 -8.51 -18.28
C ASN A 48 -5.03 -8.26 -18.07
N ASN A 49 -5.57 -7.20 -18.71
CA ASN A 49 -6.99 -6.81 -18.68
C ASN A 49 -7.58 -6.67 -17.25
N ASP A 50 -8.88 -6.39 -17.15
CA ASP A 50 -9.61 -5.87 -15.98
C ASP A 50 -9.60 -6.75 -14.70
N ASP A 51 -8.81 -7.83 -14.66
CA ASP A 51 -8.70 -8.74 -13.53
C ASP A 51 -7.41 -8.50 -12.74
N TYR A 52 -7.53 -7.71 -11.68
CA TYR A 52 -6.42 -7.26 -10.84
C TYR A 52 -5.75 -8.41 -10.07
N ASP A 53 -6.42 -9.55 -9.91
CA ASP A 53 -5.97 -10.62 -9.01
C ASP A 53 -5.27 -11.78 -9.76
N VAL A 54 -5.67 -12.07 -11.00
CA VAL A 54 -5.26 -13.32 -11.68
C VAL A 54 -4.19 -13.11 -12.77
N GLY A 55 -3.98 -11.88 -13.25
CA GLY A 55 -3.30 -11.65 -14.53
C GLY A 55 -2.05 -10.76 -14.54
N TYR A 56 -1.21 -10.73 -13.49
CA TYR A 56 -0.05 -9.83 -13.48
C TYR A 56 1.30 -10.52 -13.72
N GLN A 57 2.26 -9.74 -14.23
CA GLN A 57 3.65 -10.14 -14.37
C GLN A 57 4.57 -9.03 -13.86
N PHE A 58 5.60 -9.39 -13.09
CA PHE A 58 6.66 -8.44 -12.74
C PHE A 58 7.43 -8.01 -13.99
N VAL A 59 7.85 -6.74 -14.04
CA VAL A 59 8.71 -6.28 -15.13
C VAL A 59 10.12 -6.81 -14.89
N ASP A 60 10.62 -7.61 -15.82
CA ASP A 60 11.99 -8.13 -15.80
C ASP A 60 13.00 -7.08 -16.27
N MET A 61 14.25 -7.20 -15.79
CA MET A 61 15.37 -6.36 -16.26
C MET A 61 15.61 -6.50 -17.77
N TYR A 62 15.26 -7.65 -18.37
CA TYR A 62 15.32 -7.83 -19.82
C TYR A 62 14.35 -6.89 -20.58
N LYS A 63 13.15 -6.62 -20.03
CA LYS A 63 12.19 -5.68 -20.65
C LYS A 63 12.74 -4.26 -20.70
N LEU A 64 13.52 -3.85 -19.71
CA LEU A 64 14.20 -2.54 -19.75
C LEU A 64 15.12 -2.41 -20.98
N LYS A 65 15.87 -3.47 -21.30
CA LYS A 65 16.72 -3.53 -22.50
C LYS A 65 15.91 -3.55 -23.78
N GLU A 66 14.81 -4.31 -23.81
CA GLU A 66 13.92 -4.40 -24.97
C GLU A 66 13.21 -3.08 -25.28
N TRP A 67 12.84 -2.32 -24.24
CA TRP A 67 12.17 -1.03 -24.34
C TRP A 67 13.13 0.16 -24.47
N ASP A 68 14.44 -0.07 -24.33
CA ASP A 68 15.48 0.96 -24.28
C ASP A 68 15.20 2.07 -23.25
N VAL A 69 14.90 1.66 -22.02
CA VAL A 69 14.58 2.56 -20.89
C VAL A 69 15.31 2.15 -19.62
N ASN A 70 15.44 3.08 -18.69
CA ASN A 70 16.02 2.80 -17.37
C ASN A 70 14.95 2.43 -16.32
N MET A 71 15.43 1.90 -15.19
CA MET A 71 14.61 1.47 -14.06
C MET A 71 13.75 2.60 -13.49
N ASP A 72 14.33 3.78 -13.24
CA ASP A 72 13.64 4.90 -12.61
C ASP A 72 12.47 5.40 -13.47
N PHE A 73 12.64 5.42 -14.79
CA PHE A 73 11.60 5.78 -15.73
C PHE A 73 10.42 4.81 -15.66
N ILE A 74 10.67 3.50 -15.68
CA ILE A 74 9.60 2.49 -15.60
C ILE A 74 8.89 2.52 -14.25
N ILE A 75 9.62 2.67 -13.14
CA ILE A 75 9.00 2.79 -11.82
C ILE A 75 8.13 4.05 -11.74
N SER A 76 8.62 5.19 -12.25
CA SER A 76 7.87 6.45 -12.25
C SER A 76 6.62 6.39 -13.14
N LEU A 77 6.74 5.77 -14.32
CA LEU A 77 5.63 5.55 -15.24
C LEU A 77 4.57 4.63 -14.62
N SER A 78 5.00 3.53 -13.99
CA SER A 78 4.11 2.61 -13.26
C SER A 78 3.38 3.28 -12.11
N LEU A 79 4.06 4.10 -11.31
CA LEU A 79 3.45 4.89 -10.23
C LEU A 79 2.38 5.84 -10.76
N TYR A 80 2.73 6.59 -11.82
CA TYR A 80 1.81 7.52 -12.46
C TYR A 80 0.55 6.80 -12.99
N ASN A 81 0.73 5.68 -13.69
CA ASN A 81 -0.38 4.92 -14.26
C ASN A 81 -1.25 4.27 -13.19
N SER A 82 -0.67 3.61 -12.19
CA SER A 82 -1.44 3.04 -11.08
C SER A 82 -2.29 4.09 -10.39
N ARG A 83 -1.73 5.27 -10.12
CA ARG A 83 -2.49 6.34 -9.50
C ARG A 83 -3.64 6.83 -10.38
N ARG A 84 -3.35 7.10 -11.66
CA ARG A 84 -4.32 7.63 -12.62
C ARG A 84 -5.47 6.65 -12.89
N ILE A 85 -5.16 5.36 -12.97
CA ILE A 85 -6.13 4.30 -13.32
C ILE A 85 -6.91 3.86 -12.08
N ASN A 86 -6.20 3.57 -10.97
CA ASN A 86 -6.82 2.95 -9.80
C ASN A 86 -7.33 3.99 -8.79
N GLY A 87 -6.92 5.26 -8.90
CA GLY A 87 -7.29 6.30 -7.94
C GLY A 87 -6.81 5.99 -6.52
N ILE A 88 -7.38 6.72 -5.57
CA ILE A 88 -7.07 6.61 -4.14
C ILE A 88 -8.37 6.73 -3.35
N LYS A 89 -8.52 5.90 -2.32
CA LYS A 89 -9.60 5.93 -1.34
C LYS A 89 -9.00 6.10 0.06
N PHE A 90 -9.54 7.06 0.80
CA PHE A 90 -9.22 7.29 2.20
C PHE A 90 -10.52 7.54 2.95
N PHE A 91 -10.89 6.64 3.85
CA PHE A 91 -12.20 6.65 4.50
C PHE A 91 -12.14 5.99 5.88
N PRO A 92 -13.09 6.28 6.79
CA PRO A 92 -13.12 5.67 8.11
C PRO A 92 -13.17 4.14 8.04
N MET A 93 -12.40 3.47 8.89
CA MET A 93 -12.39 2.00 8.96
C MET A 93 -13.79 1.43 9.23
N MET A 94 -14.61 2.13 10.01
CA MET A 94 -15.94 1.65 10.33
C MET A 94 -16.84 1.53 9.09
N ASP A 95 -16.62 2.35 8.07
CA ASP A 95 -17.35 2.22 6.80
C ASP A 95 -16.88 0.98 6.03
N TYR A 96 -15.58 0.68 6.07
CA TYR A 96 -15.03 -0.56 5.50
C TYR A 96 -15.61 -1.82 6.16
N VAL A 97 -15.69 -1.83 7.50
CA VAL A 97 -16.26 -2.94 8.27
C VAL A 97 -17.73 -3.15 7.94
N LYS A 98 -18.51 -2.07 7.79
CA LYS A 98 -19.91 -2.12 7.37
C LYS A 98 -20.06 -2.69 5.95
N GLU A 99 -19.21 -2.27 5.01
CA GLU A 99 -19.22 -2.81 3.64
C GLU A 99 -18.94 -4.31 3.59
N LEU A 100 -18.09 -4.82 4.48
CA LEU A 100 -17.80 -6.25 4.61
C LEU A 100 -18.94 -7.06 5.25
N GLY A 101 -20.02 -6.40 5.71
CA GLY A 101 -21.16 -7.06 6.35
C GLY A 101 -20.82 -7.70 7.69
N VAL A 102 -19.72 -7.29 8.33
CA VAL A 102 -19.33 -7.77 9.66
C VAL A 102 -20.32 -7.19 10.67
N GLN A 103 -21.19 -8.06 11.20
CA GLN A 103 -22.07 -7.71 12.31
C GLN A 103 -21.20 -7.48 13.55
N MET A 104 -20.92 -6.21 13.85
CA MET A 104 -20.46 -5.85 15.17
C MET A 104 -21.66 -5.95 16.10
N TYR A 105 -21.58 -6.77 17.15
CA TYR A 105 -22.61 -6.79 18.18
C TYR A 105 -22.81 -5.37 18.70
N GLU A 106 -24.02 -4.83 18.50
CA GLU A 106 -24.45 -3.63 19.17
C GLU A 106 -24.65 -3.95 20.66
N GLU A 107 -24.27 -2.98 21.49
CA GLU A 107 -24.46 -2.90 22.93
C GLU A 107 -23.39 -3.61 23.80
N ASP A 108 -22.47 -2.77 24.32
CA ASP A 108 -22.04 -2.92 25.70
C ASP A 108 -23.28 -2.74 26.59
N PRO A 109 -23.75 -3.77 27.32
CA PRO A 109 -24.94 -3.70 28.17
C PRO A 109 -24.80 -2.72 29.34
N TYR A 110 -23.62 -2.12 29.54
CA TYR A 110 -23.33 -1.15 30.59
C TYR A 110 -23.25 0.30 30.10
N GLY A 111 -23.26 0.57 28.79
CA GLY A 111 -23.37 1.92 28.23
C GLY A 111 -22.24 2.90 28.59
N ASP A 112 -21.15 2.43 29.20
CA ASP A 112 -20.10 3.27 29.78
C ASP A 112 -18.87 3.42 28.87
N ILE A 113 -18.79 2.67 27.76
CA ILE A 113 -17.71 2.80 26.77
C ILE A 113 -18.26 3.53 25.54
N GLU A 114 -18.11 4.85 25.52
CA GLU A 114 -18.24 5.64 24.30
C GLU A 114 -17.08 5.23 23.38
N TYR A 115 -17.31 4.30 22.45
CA TYR A 115 -16.31 3.78 21.51
C TYR A 115 -15.90 4.84 20.45
N ASN A 116 -15.34 5.97 20.87
CA ASN A 116 -14.81 7.01 19.98
C ASN A 116 -13.61 6.51 19.13
N TYR A 117 -12.89 5.48 19.59
CA TYR A 117 -11.79 4.83 18.86
C TYR A 117 -12.16 4.39 17.41
N ARG A 118 -13.44 4.09 17.15
CA ARG A 118 -13.91 3.58 15.85
C ARG A 118 -13.93 4.65 14.76
N GLU A 119 -13.93 5.92 15.13
CA GLU A 119 -13.97 7.05 14.18
C GLU A 119 -12.57 7.59 13.86
N GLU A 120 -11.52 7.06 14.50
CA GLU A 120 -10.16 7.62 14.43
C GLU A 120 -9.19 6.79 13.58
N MET A 121 -9.58 5.57 13.19
CA MET A 121 -8.84 4.74 12.25
C MET A 121 -9.43 4.87 10.85
N PHE A 122 -8.53 5.01 9.87
CA PHE A 122 -8.88 5.18 8.47
C PHE A 122 -8.22 4.10 7.63
N VAL A 123 -8.88 3.70 6.55
CA VAL A 123 -8.35 2.79 5.55
C VAL A 123 -7.86 3.61 4.37
N LEU A 124 -6.61 3.39 3.98
CA LEU A 124 -5.99 3.95 2.79
C LEU A 124 -5.77 2.82 1.76
N THR A 125 -6.44 2.94 0.62
CA THR A 125 -6.40 1.95 -0.47
C THR A 125 -6.67 2.62 -1.82
N ASN A 126 -6.84 1.84 -2.90
CA ASN A 126 -7.22 2.32 -4.22
C ASN A 126 -8.70 1.98 -4.54
N ASN A 127 -9.22 2.45 -5.68
CA ASN A 127 -10.63 2.24 -6.03
C ASN A 127 -11.03 0.75 -6.14
N PRO A 128 -10.21 -0.13 -6.76
CA PRO A 128 -10.50 -1.56 -6.80
C PRO A 128 -10.39 -2.26 -5.43
N SER A 129 -9.76 -1.64 -4.43
CA SER A 129 -9.36 -2.28 -3.17
C SER A 129 -8.44 -3.50 -3.39
N TYR A 130 -7.58 -3.44 -4.42
CA TYR A 130 -6.60 -4.48 -4.74
C TYR A 130 -5.21 -3.89 -4.92
N TYR A 131 -4.21 -4.42 -4.21
CA TYR A 131 -2.83 -3.91 -4.20
C TYR A 131 -2.73 -2.41 -3.89
N GLY A 132 -3.73 -1.88 -3.15
CA GLY A 132 -3.90 -0.47 -2.84
C GLY A 132 -2.97 0.05 -1.73
N ALA A 133 -2.24 -0.82 -1.03
CA ALA A 133 -1.23 -0.38 -0.08
C ALA A 133 -0.13 0.47 -0.74
N SER A 134 0.07 0.31 -2.05
CA SER A 134 0.95 1.15 -2.88
C SER A 134 0.62 2.65 -2.86
N THR A 135 -0.58 3.04 -2.40
CA THR A 135 -0.97 4.45 -2.27
C THR A 135 -0.12 5.25 -1.30
N ILE A 136 0.61 4.60 -0.38
CA ILE A 136 1.59 5.26 0.49
C ILE A 136 2.82 5.80 -0.26
N LEU A 137 2.97 5.44 -1.55
CA LEU A 137 4.06 5.93 -2.41
C LEU A 137 3.75 7.28 -3.06
N TYR A 138 2.57 7.86 -2.82
CA TYR A 138 2.16 9.13 -3.40
C TYR A 138 2.33 10.26 -2.38
N ASP A 139 3.36 11.08 -2.56
CA ASP A 139 3.72 12.17 -1.62
C ASP A 139 2.56 13.14 -1.34
N ASP A 140 1.74 13.45 -2.35
CA ASP A 140 0.62 14.34 -2.18
C ASP A 140 -0.55 13.70 -1.42
N MET A 141 -0.69 12.37 -1.49
CA MET A 141 -1.60 11.64 -0.60
C MET A 141 -1.11 11.69 0.84
N LEU A 142 0.18 11.43 1.09
CA LEU A 142 0.76 11.51 2.43
C LEU A 142 0.55 12.91 3.04
N ARG A 143 0.83 13.96 2.27
CA ARG A 143 0.57 15.33 2.71
C ARG A 143 -0.92 15.63 2.90
N SER A 144 -1.80 15.01 2.14
CA SER A 144 -3.26 15.15 2.32
C SER A 144 -3.71 14.53 3.65
N VAL A 145 -3.22 13.33 3.99
CA VAL A 145 -3.44 12.70 5.30
C VAL A 145 -2.86 13.56 6.43
N ARG A 146 -1.64 14.08 6.26
CA ARG A 146 -1.02 15.00 7.22
C ARG A 146 -1.89 16.23 7.45
N ASN A 147 -2.43 16.83 6.39
CA ASN A 147 -3.27 18.02 6.51
C ASN A 147 -4.63 17.71 7.15
N PHE A 148 -5.13 16.47 6.97
CA PHE A 148 -6.34 15.98 7.62
C PHE A 148 -6.16 15.85 9.13
N PHE A 149 -5.13 15.13 9.59
CA PHE A 149 -4.86 14.97 11.03
C PHE A 149 -4.18 16.17 11.69
N ARG A 150 -3.47 16.99 10.90
CA ARG A 150 -2.60 18.09 11.38
C ARG A 150 -1.51 17.62 12.35
N SER A 151 -1.06 16.39 12.19
CA SER A 151 -0.06 15.74 13.03
C SER A 151 0.74 14.71 12.24
N ASP A 152 1.77 14.18 12.89
CA ASP A 152 2.33 12.88 12.50
C ASP A 152 1.24 11.82 12.61
N TYR A 153 1.39 10.74 11.84
CA TYR A 153 0.43 9.65 11.85
C TYR A 153 1.13 8.34 11.56
N TYR A 154 0.56 7.29 12.11
CA TYR A 154 1.06 5.94 11.93
C TYR A 154 0.38 5.28 10.74
N LEU A 155 1.13 4.39 10.10
CA LEU A 155 0.72 3.58 8.96
C LEU A 155 0.96 2.13 9.34
N ILE A 156 -0.10 1.34 9.36
CA ILE A 156 -0.06 -0.11 9.61
C ILE A 156 -0.21 -0.82 8.26
N PRO A 157 0.83 -1.50 7.77
CA PRO A 157 0.79 -2.27 6.52
C PRO A 157 -0.08 -3.53 6.68
N SER A 158 -1.41 -3.34 6.73
CA SER A 158 -2.40 -4.37 7.06
C SER A 158 -2.37 -5.54 6.09
N SER A 159 -2.27 -5.25 4.79
CA SER A 159 -2.14 -6.27 3.75
C SER A 159 -1.50 -5.67 2.49
N LEU A 160 -1.38 -6.45 1.42
CA LEU A 160 -1.01 -5.90 0.10
C LEU A 160 -2.05 -4.89 -0.41
N HIS A 161 -3.30 -4.99 0.04
CA HIS A 161 -4.46 -4.31 -0.54
C HIS A 161 -4.77 -2.98 0.14
N GLU A 162 -4.41 -2.80 1.41
CA GLU A 162 -4.67 -1.57 2.17
C GLU A 162 -3.66 -1.31 3.28
N VAL A 163 -3.62 -0.05 3.70
CA VAL A 163 -2.88 0.42 4.88
C VAL A 163 -3.87 1.08 5.83
N ILE A 164 -3.79 0.71 7.11
CA ILE A 164 -4.59 1.37 8.16
C ILE A 164 -3.80 2.59 8.65
N VAL A 165 -4.49 3.70 8.85
CA VAL A 165 -3.92 4.99 9.21
C VAL A 165 -4.60 5.51 10.48
N TYR A 166 -3.82 6.02 11.42
CA TYR A 166 -4.35 6.67 12.62
C TYR A 166 -3.40 7.77 13.12
N SER A 167 -3.93 8.79 13.77
CA SER A 167 -3.13 9.93 14.26
C SER A 167 -2.15 9.51 15.35
N ALA A 168 -0.91 10.04 15.29
CA ALA A 168 0.08 9.83 16.34
C ALA A 168 -0.14 10.69 17.59
N GLU A 169 -1.05 11.68 17.54
CA GLU A 169 -1.46 12.46 18.72
C GLU A 169 -2.39 11.68 19.64
N TYR A 170 -2.95 10.57 19.15
CA TYR A 170 -3.83 9.72 19.94
C TYR A 170 -3.03 8.83 20.89
N LYS A 171 -2.79 9.36 22.11
CA LYS A 171 -1.92 8.74 23.12
C LYS A 171 -2.52 7.54 23.84
N GLU A 172 -3.78 7.22 23.58
CA GLU A 172 -4.47 6.10 24.25
C GLU A 172 -4.03 4.74 23.71
N ILE A 173 -3.45 4.70 22.51
CA ILE A 173 -2.91 3.47 21.93
C ILE A 173 -1.39 3.50 21.96
N ASP A 174 -0.79 2.58 22.71
CA ASP A 174 0.65 2.38 22.77
C ASP A 174 1.19 1.83 21.41
N PRO A 175 2.13 2.53 20.75
CA PRO A 175 2.74 2.04 19.52
C PRO A 175 3.39 0.65 19.66
N GLU A 176 3.93 0.30 20.83
CA GLU A 176 4.52 -1.03 21.06
C GLU A 176 3.44 -2.12 21.08
N TYR A 177 2.26 -1.81 21.62
CA TYR A 177 1.12 -2.72 21.55
C TYR A 177 0.68 -2.96 20.10
N ILE A 178 0.69 -1.92 19.26
CA ILE A 178 0.38 -2.05 17.84
C ILE A 178 1.42 -2.92 17.12
N LYS A 179 2.71 -2.75 17.39
CA LYS A 179 3.77 -3.62 16.83
C LYS A 179 3.54 -5.09 17.18
N ILE A 180 3.07 -5.38 18.39
CA ILE A 180 2.71 -6.74 18.82
C ILE A 180 1.50 -7.25 18.02
N LEU A 181 0.45 -6.43 17.88
CA LEU A 181 -0.76 -6.80 17.14
C LEU A 181 -0.47 -7.08 15.66
N ILE A 182 0.36 -6.27 15.00
CA ILE A 182 0.77 -6.50 13.61
C ILE A 182 1.37 -7.90 13.47
N LYS A 183 2.36 -8.24 14.32
CA LYS A 183 3.02 -9.56 14.27
C LYS A 183 2.05 -10.69 14.58
N LEU A 184 1.14 -10.51 15.53
CA LEU A 184 0.13 -11.50 15.90
C LEU A 184 -0.84 -11.76 14.74
N VAL A 185 -1.37 -10.71 14.10
CA VAL A 185 -2.27 -10.87 12.95
C VAL A 185 -1.54 -11.56 11.80
N ASN A 186 -0.34 -11.10 11.48
CA ASN A 186 0.48 -11.68 10.42
C ASN A 186 0.86 -13.15 10.67
N SER A 187 1.03 -13.59 11.91
CA SER A 187 1.32 -15.00 12.22
C SER A 187 0.17 -15.97 11.90
N HIS A 188 -1.03 -15.45 11.67
CA HIS A 188 -2.21 -16.22 11.28
C HIS A 188 -2.52 -16.13 9.78
N VAL A 189 -1.71 -15.40 9.00
CA VAL A 189 -1.85 -15.31 7.54
C VAL A 189 -1.27 -16.57 6.91
N TRP A 190 -2.08 -17.25 6.08
CA TRP A 190 -1.72 -18.53 5.47
C TRP A 190 -0.52 -18.45 4.51
N SER A 191 -0.32 -17.30 3.87
CA SER A 191 0.71 -17.11 2.86
C SER A 191 1.59 -15.92 3.23
N GLU A 192 2.88 -16.17 3.47
CA GLU A 192 3.85 -15.09 3.73
C GLU A 192 3.93 -14.07 2.60
N LYS A 193 3.53 -14.45 1.37
CA LYS A 193 3.47 -13.53 0.23
C LYS A 193 2.36 -12.49 0.35
N GLN A 194 1.35 -12.72 1.20
CA GLN A 194 0.28 -11.76 1.48
C GLN A 194 0.62 -10.80 2.62
N ILE A 195 1.68 -11.09 3.39
CA ILE A 195 2.17 -10.22 4.46
C ILE A 195 3.01 -9.10 3.84
N LEU A 196 2.59 -7.86 4.06
CA LEU A 196 3.32 -6.71 3.56
C LEU A 196 4.50 -6.36 4.47
N SER A 197 4.25 -6.15 5.77
CA SER A 197 5.31 -5.87 6.76
C SER A 197 4.89 -6.27 8.17
N ASN A 198 5.89 -6.58 9.01
CA ASN A 198 5.73 -6.76 10.45
C ASN A 198 6.07 -5.49 11.26
N ASN A 199 6.33 -4.39 10.57
CA ASN A 199 6.74 -3.13 11.18
C ASN A 199 5.58 -2.13 11.18
N LEU A 200 5.53 -1.33 12.25
CA LEU A 200 4.75 -0.11 12.28
C LEU A 200 5.53 0.99 11.57
N TYR A 201 4.89 1.77 10.72
CA TYR A 201 5.50 2.94 10.11
C TYR A 201 4.94 4.23 10.71
N LEU A 202 5.76 5.28 10.69
CA LEU A 202 5.42 6.64 11.08
C LEU A 202 5.67 7.56 9.90
N TYR A 203 4.68 8.36 9.52
CA TYR A 203 4.93 9.54 8.70
C TYR A 203 5.26 10.72 9.61
N SER A 204 6.44 11.29 9.43
CA SER A 204 6.89 12.48 10.16
C SER A 204 6.56 13.75 9.38
N SER A 205 5.71 14.60 9.94
CA SER A 205 5.30 15.89 9.36
C SER A 205 6.47 16.85 9.23
N VAL A 206 7.45 16.75 10.13
CA VAL A 206 8.65 17.59 10.14
C VAL A 206 9.60 17.21 9.02
N LYS A 207 9.83 15.90 8.83
CA LYS A 207 10.76 15.39 7.82
C LYS A 207 10.11 15.22 6.45
N ASP A 208 8.78 15.19 6.37
CA ASP A 208 7.99 14.90 5.18
C ASP A 208 8.33 13.54 4.54
N ILE A 209 8.57 12.52 5.38
CA ILE A 209 8.91 11.15 4.96
C ILE A 209 8.23 10.11 5.86
N ILE A 210 8.17 8.87 5.36
CA ILE A 210 7.80 7.70 6.14
C ILE A 210 9.08 7.03 6.68
N GLU A 211 9.07 6.66 7.96
CA GLU A 211 10.11 5.87 8.61
C GLU A 211 9.52 4.69 9.39
N ILE A 212 10.34 3.69 9.72
CA ILE A 212 9.94 2.60 10.61
C ILE A 212 9.96 3.13 12.05
N ALA A 213 8.85 2.94 12.77
CA ALA A 213 8.64 3.41 14.13
C ALA A 213 9.18 2.44 15.19
#